data_AF-A0A1V6QEW8-F1
#
_entry.id   AF-A0A1V6QEW8-F1
#
_cell.length_a   1.000
_cell.length_b   1.000
_cell.length_c   1.000
_cell.angle_alpha   90.00
_cell.angle_beta   90.00
_cell.angle_gamma   90.00
#
_symmetry.space_group_name_H-M   'P 1'
#
loop_
_entity.id
_entity.type
_entity.pdbx_description
1 polymer ?
#
loop_
_entity_poly.entity_id
_entity_poly.type
_entity_poly.pdbx_seq_one_letter_code
_entity_poly.pdbx_strand_id
1 'polypeptide(L)'
;MAGGFLAYHEPGIVEILIIISFFFFLSLAEYVSAKIIRAGIIGQIAVGIIYGKPLANILEMPWQETFLAVGYVGLILIIFEGGLTVRLDLMKQNFLVSCLGAATGVCFPIGLSYLLLYLGYGYGAVETFIIGAALSATSLGTTFAVISSAAKSIDLSQTKVGSILVSAAVIDDVVGLVLSSIISQLRELSGPGAGDVNLGWIIGRPIVASFAMAVLTPILTKWFFAPVFRRWIEHSFAKYDHISNFILMVLVLSAFISIAAYAGTSVLFGAFLAGTFLTYLPSKHPEGPFVVLNREEGEREANKSPTFVHTFECYLLDVQKYLMEPLFFASIGFAIPFVSLWTGERIWKGILYTLLMMFAKFVVGVWVPLWKFLTPSKTKQGPKEKVNLREQADNSTEVEKSKHGYGAASLAGLLLGSAMVARGEIGLLIIEIGYNETPYVTEEGFITAIWAILLNTIVGPVVALASRSVGQIRECKVKYNEQQLDQNHVQ
;
A
#
# COMPACT_ATOMS: atom_id res chain seq x y z
N MET A 1 -39.37 34.78 -2.03
CA MET A 1 -38.65 33.71 -2.74
C MET A 1 -38.75 32.45 -1.91
N ALA A 2 -39.19 31.33 -2.49
CA ALA A 2 -39.20 30.03 -1.80
C ALA A 2 -37.82 29.38 -1.98
N GLY A 3 -37.00 29.37 -0.94
CA GLY A 3 -35.61 28.90 -0.98
C GLY A 3 -35.32 27.95 0.17
N GLY A 4 -35.93 26.77 0.16
CA GLY A 4 -35.81 25.79 1.26
C GLY A 4 -35.71 24.32 0.84
N PHE A 5 -35.76 24.00 -0.46
CA PHE A 5 -35.61 22.65 -0.99
C PHE A 5 -35.08 22.69 -2.43
N LEU A 6 -34.38 21.62 -2.84
CA LEU A 6 -33.99 21.42 -4.24
C LEU A 6 -35.21 20.90 -5.01
N ALA A 7 -35.64 21.62 -6.05
CA ALA A 7 -36.74 21.17 -6.91
C ALA A 7 -36.28 19.96 -7.74
N TYR A 8 -37.06 18.88 -7.70
CA TYR A 8 -36.81 17.71 -8.54
C TYR A 8 -37.12 18.03 -10.00
N HIS A 9 -36.07 18.09 -10.81
CA HIS A 9 -36.15 18.18 -12.27
C HIS A 9 -35.53 16.90 -12.84
N GLU A 10 -36.18 16.29 -13.82
CA GLU A 10 -35.64 15.13 -14.52
C GLU A 10 -34.39 15.56 -15.32
N PRO A 11 -33.25 14.86 -15.18
CA PRO A 11 -32.02 15.21 -15.89
C PRO A 11 -32.16 14.98 -17.40
N GLY A 12 -31.42 15.74 -18.20
CA GLY A 12 -31.47 15.62 -19.65
C GLY A 12 -31.03 14.24 -20.14
N ILE A 13 -31.64 13.75 -21.23
CA ILE A 13 -31.26 12.45 -21.83
C ILE A 13 -29.76 12.36 -22.17
N VAL A 14 -29.14 13.49 -22.51
CA VAL A 14 -27.70 13.59 -22.79
C VAL A 14 -26.88 13.36 -21.53
N GLU A 15 -27.23 14.00 -20.41
CA GLU A 15 -26.57 13.82 -19.10
C GLU A 15 -26.69 12.37 -18.63
N ILE A 16 -27.89 11.77 -18.73
CA ILE A 16 -28.13 10.36 -18.37
C ILE A 16 -27.23 9.44 -19.21
N LEU A 17 -27.15 9.65 -20.52
CA LEU A 17 -26.31 8.84 -21.41
C LEU A 17 -24.82 9.02 -21.12
N ILE A 18 -24.37 10.23 -20.78
CA ILE A 18 -22.98 10.50 -20.36
C ILE A 18 -22.64 9.75 -19.07
N ILE A 19 -23.52 9.78 -18.06
CA ILE A 19 -23.28 9.09 -16.79
C ILE A 19 -23.27 7.56 -16.98
N ILE A 20 -24.22 7.03 -17.76
CA ILE A 20 -24.26 5.59 -18.09
C ILE A 20 -23.00 5.17 -18.86
N SER A 21 -22.58 5.95 -19.86
CA SER A 21 -21.38 5.62 -20.63
C SER A 21 -20.13 5.72 -19.77
N PHE A 22 -20.02 6.71 -18.89
CA PHE A 22 -18.91 6.87 -17.95
C PHE A 22 -18.72 5.63 -17.06
N PHE A 23 -19.77 5.16 -16.37
CA PHE A 23 -19.68 3.96 -15.53
C PHE A 23 -19.43 2.67 -16.32
N PHE A 24 -20.01 2.55 -17.53
CA PHE A 24 -19.72 1.44 -18.43
C PHE A 24 -18.24 1.42 -18.85
N PHE A 25 -17.69 2.57 -19.28
CA PHE A 25 -16.30 2.66 -19.71
C PHE A 25 -15.32 2.52 -18.54
N LEU A 26 -15.63 3.00 -17.33
CA LEU A 26 -14.81 2.72 -16.14
C LEU A 26 -14.65 1.21 -15.91
N SER A 27 -15.76 0.47 -15.94
CA SER A 27 -15.76 -0.99 -15.73
C SER A 27 -15.04 -1.72 -16.89
N LEU A 28 -15.28 -1.30 -18.13
CA LEU A 28 -14.65 -1.90 -19.30
C LEU A 28 -13.13 -1.64 -19.34
N ALA A 29 -12.70 -0.42 -19.01
CA ALA A 29 -11.30 -0.03 -19.01
C ALA A 29 -10.52 -0.69 -17.87
N GLU A 30 -11.11 -0.83 -16.68
CA GLU A 30 -10.55 -1.66 -15.60
C GLU A 30 -10.29 -3.08 -16.11
N TYR A 31 -11.33 -3.77 -16.61
CA TYR A 31 -11.22 -5.15 -17.10
C TYR A 31 -10.15 -5.31 -18.20
N VAL A 32 -10.13 -4.40 -19.18
CA VAL A 32 -9.16 -4.43 -20.29
C VAL A 32 -7.73 -4.17 -19.80
N SER A 33 -7.51 -3.18 -18.94
CA SER A 33 -6.17 -2.86 -18.41
C SER A 33 -5.65 -3.88 -17.40
N ALA A 34 -6.53 -4.46 -16.57
CA ALA A 34 -6.23 -5.62 -15.73
C ALA A 34 -5.85 -6.85 -16.57
N LYS A 35 -6.50 -7.06 -17.73
CA LYS A 35 -6.19 -8.19 -18.62
C LYS A 35 -4.87 -8.02 -19.38
N ILE A 36 -4.60 -6.82 -19.90
CA ILE A 36 -3.45 -6.53 -20.78
C ILE A 36 -2.20 -6.17 -19.96
N ILE A 37 -2.33 -5.21 -19.04
CA ILE A 37 -1.20 -4.57 -18.32
C ILE A 37 -1.03 -5.18 -16.92
N ARG A 38 -2.05 -5.87 -16.38
CA ARG A 38 -2.14 -6.33 -14.98
C ARG A 38 -2.22 -5.19 -13.96
N ALA A 39 -2.74 -4.05 -14.38
CA ALA A 39 -2.96 -2.86 -13.55
C ALA A 39 -4.29 -2.20 -13.93
N GLY A 40 -5.40 -2.67 -13.35
CA GLY A 40 -6.77 -2.21 -13.62
C GLY A 40 -6.99 -0.72 -13.36
N ILE A 41 -6.29 -0.18 -12.36
CA ILE A 41 -6.24 1.23 -11.96
C ILE A 41 -5.97 2.16 -13.15
N ILE A 42 -5.09 1.76 -14.08
CA ILE A 42 -4.70 2.58 -15.23
C ILE A 42 -5.88 2.83 -16.17
N GLY A 43 -6.78 1.84 -16.33
CA GLY A 43 -7.97 1.99 -17.15
C GLY A 43 -8.93 3.05 -16.61
N GLN A 44 -9.13 3.08 -15.30
CA GLN A 44 -10.01 4.04 -14.63
C GLN A 44 -9.45 5.46 -14.70
N ILE A 45 -8.14 5.63 -14.47
CA ILE A 45 -7.45 6.93 -14.66
C ILE A 45 -7.58 7.40 -16.12
N ALA A 46 -7.41 6.51 -17.10
CA ALA A 46 -7.54 6.86 -18.51
C ALA A 46 -8.96 7.31 -18.90
N VAL A 47 -10.00 6.67 -18.36
CA VAL A 47 -11.39 7.12 -18.54
C VAL A 47 -11.61 8.48 -17.88
N GLY A 48 -11.04 8.70 -16.69
CA GLY A 48 -11.01 10.00 -16.03
C GLY A 48 -10.42 11.10 -16.93
N ILE A 49 -9.22 10.89 -17.47
CA ILE A 49 -8.55 11.82 -18.39
C ILE A 49 -9.42 12.14 -19.62
N ILE A 50 -10.08 11.12 -20.19
CA ILE A 50 -10.92 11.29 -21.39
C ILE A 50 -12.19 12.09 -21.06
N TYR A 51 -12.95 11.68 -20.04
CA TYR A 51 -14.24 12.28 -19.71
C TYR A 51 -14.13 13.64 -19.02
N GLY A 52 -13.07 13.84 -18.23
CA GLY A 52 -12.83 15.08 -17.51
C GLY A 52 -12.36 16.23 -18.39
N LYS A 53 -12.15 17.37 -17.73
CA LYS A 53 -11.69 18.61 -18.35
C LYS A 53 -10.37 18.53 -19.16
N PRO A 54 -9.37 17.68 -18.82
CA PRO A 54 -8.06 17.69 -19.50
C PRO A 54 -8.07 17.29 -20.99
N LEU A 55 -9.09 16.59 -21.48
CA LEU A 55 -9.13 16.12 -22.86
C LEU A 55 -10.45 16.46 -23.59
N ALA A 56 -11.56 15.78 -23.28
CA ALA A 56 -12.81 15.96 -24.03
C ALA A 56 -13.91 16.71 -23.24
N ASN A 57 -13.76 16.89 -21.92
CA ASN A 57 -14.69 17.65 -21.07
C ASN A 57 -16.15 17.22 -21.27
N ILE A 58 -16.38 15.90 -21.35
CA ILE A 58 -17.69 15.28 -21.60
C ILE A 58 -18.52 15.28 -20.31
N LEU A 59 -17.88 15.00 -19.18
CA LEU A 59 -18.52 15.01 -17.87
C LEU A 59 -18.52 16.42 -17.29
N GLU A 60 -19.68 16.91 -16.83
CA GLU A 60 -19.78 18.27 -16.30
C GLU A 60 -19.04 18.45 -14.96
N MET A 61 -18.64 19.69 -14.67
CA MET A 61 -17.90 20.04 -13.44
C MET A 61 -18.59 19.58 -12.13
N PRO A 62 -19.92 19.73 -11.94
CA PRO A 62 -20.57 19.28 -10.70
C PRO A 62 -20.46 17.76 -10.47
N TRP A 63 -20.45 16.98 -11.55
CA TRP A 63 -20.22 15.54 -11.48
C TRP A 63 -18.76 15.20 -11.19
N GLN A 64 -17.81 15.91 -11.79
CA GLN A 64 -16.37 15.76 -11.47
C GLN A 64 -16.10 16.03 -9.98
N GLU A 65 -16.66 17.12 -9.42
CA GLU A 65 -16.54 17.47 -7.99
C GLU A 65 -17.22 16.44 -7.07
N THR A 66 -18.42 15.98 -7.44
CA THR A 66 -19.16 14.96 -6.69
C THR A 66 -18.41 13.62 -6.66
N PHE A 67 -17.86 13.20 -7.80
CA PHE A 67 -17.10 11.95 -7.92
C PHE A 67 -15.77 12.02 -7.19
N LEU A 68 -15.12 13.20 -7.15
CA LEU A 68 -13.93 13.44 -6.33
C LEU A 68 -14.26 13.28 -4.83
N ALA A 69 -15.35 13.89 -4.36
CA ALA A 69 -15.76 13.77 -2.96
C ALA A 69 -16.11 12.33 -2.56
N VAL A 70 -16.88 11.60 -3.38
CA VAL A 70 -17.22 10.19 -3.15
C VAL A 70 -15.98 9.29 -3.25
N GLY A 71 -15.10 9.54 -4.22
CA GLY A 71 -13.85 8.83 -4.39
C GLY A 71 -12.90 9.01 -3.21
N TYR A 72 -12.83 10.21 -2.62
CA TYR A 72 -12.03 10.45 -1.42
C TYR A 72 -12.55 9.68 -0.19
N VAL A 73 -13.87 9.52 -0.06
CA VAL A 73 -14.45 8.58 0.93
C VAL A 73 -14.05 7.13 0.62
N GLY A 74 -14.06 6.75 -0.66
CA GLY A 74 -13.57 5.44 -1.11
C GLY A 74 -12.11 5.17 -0.72
N LEU A 75 -11.23 6.15 -0.90
CA LEU A 75 -9.84 6.08 -0.46
C LEU A 75 -9.71 5.88 1.06
N ILE A 76 -10.49 6.62 1.84
CA ILE A 76 -10.52 6.46 3.30
C ILE A 76 -10.90 5.01 3.66
N LEU A 77 -11.86 4.42 2.96
CA LEU A 77 -12.28 3.03 3.17
C LEU A 77 -11.22 2.00 2.70
N ILE A 78 -10.52 2.23 1.58
CA ILE A 78 -9.37 1.39 1.15
C ILE A 78 -8.30 1.33 2.25
N ILE A 79 -7.95 2.48 2.82
CA ILE A 79 -6.88 2.57 3.81
C ILE A 79 -7.33 2.01 5.18
N PHE A 80 -8.62 2.14 5.50
CA PHE A 80 -9.25 1.50 6.64
C PHE A 80 -9.30 -0.04 6.50
N GLU A 81 -9.64 -0.57 5.32
CA GLU A 81 -9.59 -1.99 4.98
C GLU A 81 -8.15 -2.53 5.08
N GLY A 82 -7.17 -1.78 4.58
CA GLY A 82 -5.75 -2.05 4.80
C GLY A 82 -5.43 -2.16 6.29
N GLY A 83 -5.89 -1.21 7.11
CA GLY A 83 -5.76 -1.26 8.57
C GLY A 83 -6.40 -2.49 9.21
N LEU A 84 -7.58 -2.91 8.74
CA LEU A 84 -8.28 -4.11 9.23
C LEU A 84 -7.53 -5.41 8.90
N THR A 85 -6.94 -5.50 7.71
CA THR A 85 -6.27 -6.71 7.19
C THR A 85 -4.80 -6.86 7.61
N VAL A 86 -4.17 -5.81 8.14
CA VAL A 86 -2.75 -5.82 8.55
C VAL A 86 -2.45 -6.87 9.62
N ARG A 87 -1.55 -7.80 9.26
CA ARG A 87 -1.04 -8.88 10.13
C ARG A 87 0.07 -8.38 11.06
N LEU A 88 -0.31 -7.66 12.12
CA LEU A 88 0.61 -7.11 13.13
C LEU A 88 1.61 -8.14 13.71
N ASP A 89 1.28 -9.43 13.74
CA ASP A 89 2.16 -10.46 14.29
C ASP A 89 3.32 -10.84 13.36
N LEU A 90 3.11 -10.77 12.04
CA LEU A 90 4.18 -10.94 11.06
C LEU A 90 5.19 -9.78 11.14
N MET A 91 4.66 -8.55 11.32
CA MET A 91 5.45 -7.34 11.48
C MET A 91 6.36 -7.43 12.72
N LYS A 92 5.86 -7.93 13.86
CA LYS A 92 6.65 -8.11 15.09
C LYS A 92 7.80 -9.10 14.93
N GLN A 93 7.60 -10.19 14.17
CA GLN A 93 8.63 -11.25 14.03
C GLN A 93 9.86 -10.78 13.24
N ASN A 94 9.66 -9.94 12.23
CA ASN A 94 10.73 -9.47 11.34
C ASN A 94 10.93 -7.93 11.39
N PHE A 95 10.51 -7.30 12.50
CA PHE A 95 10.36 -5.85 12.63
C PHE A 95 11.59 -5.06 12.18
N LEU A 96 12.77 -5.43 12.68
CA LEU A 96 14.02 -4.71 12.39
C LEU A 96 14.39 -4.76 10.90
N VAL A 97 14.29 -5.93 10.26
CA VAL A 97 14.61 -6.09 8.83
C VAL A 97 13.59 -5.34 7.96
N SER A 98 12.32 -5.39 8.33
CA SER A 98 11.24 -4.70 7.60
C SER A 98 11.35 -3.19 7.76
N CYS A 99 11.74 -2.70 8.94
CA CYS A 99 11.99 -1.28 9.21
C CYS A 99 13.23 -0.76 8.47
N LEU A 100 14.34 -1.52 8.42
CA LEU A 100 15.50 -1.16 7.60
C LEU A 100 15.17 -1.18 6.10
N GLY A 101 14.40 -2.18 5.65
CA GLY A 101 13.89 -2.26 4.28
C GLY A 101 13.07 -1.03 3.90
N ALA A 102 12.05 -0.69 4.69
CA ALA A 102 11.21 0.48 4.48
C ALA A 102 12.00 1.81 4.59
N ALA A 103 12.90 1.93 5.57
CA ALA A 103 13.77 3.10 5.69
C ALA A 103 14.63 3.31 4.44
N THR A 104 15.20 2.24 3.85
CA THR A 104 15.84 2.36 2.53
C THR A 104 14.83 2.63 1.41
N GLY A 105 13.65 2.02 1.46
CA GLY A 105 12.54 2.22 0.52
C GLY A 105 12.00 3.64 0.48
N VAL A 106 12.23 4.44 1.53
CA VAL A 106 11.86 5.87 1.58
C VAL A 106 13.07 6.78 1.36
N CYS A 107 14.17 6.56 2.08
CA CYS A 107 15.33 7.44 2.02
C CYS A 107 16.10 7.38 0.69
N PHE A 108 16.19 6.22 0.01
CA PHE A 108 16.87 6.14 -1.29
C PHE A 108 16.09 6.87 -2.39
N PRO A 109 14.77 6.66 -2.59
CA PRO A 109 14.01 7.43 -3.55
C PRO A 109 14.08 8.94 -3.31
N ILE A 110 13.91 9.42 -2.07
CA ILE A 110 14.02 10.85 -1.76
C ILE A 110 15.44 11.36 -2.04
N GLY A 111 16.49 10.68 -1.56
CA GLY A 111 17.87 11.11 -1.76
C GLY A 111 18.31 11.13 -3.23
N LEU A 112 17.89 10.12 -4.02
CA LEU A 112 18.15 10.10 -5.46
C LEU A 112 17.29 11.11 -6.23
N SER A 113 16.12 11.48 -5.72
CA SER A 113 15.34 12.60 -6.27
C SER A 113 16.10 13.93 -6.11
N TYR A 114 16.76 14.17 -4.98
CA TYR A 114 17.66 15.33 -4.82
C TYR A 114 18.85 15.30 -5.79
N LEU A 115 19.38 14.12 -6.12
CA LEU A 115 20.46 14.01 -7.10
C LEU A 115 20.02 14.35 -8.53
N LEU A 116 18.81 13.94 -8.95
CA LEU A 116 18.35 14.18 -10.32
C LEU A 116 17.52 15.47 -10.48
N LEU A 117 16.51 15.68 -9.63
CA LEU A 117 15.57 16.79 -9.80
C LEU A 117 16.18 18.11 -9.34
N TYR A 118 16.74 18.16 -8.12
CA TYR A 118 17.36 19.38 -7.59
C TYR A 118 18.70 19.69 -8.27
N LEU A 119 19.66 18.76 -8.28
CA LEU A 119 20.98 19.01 -8.88
C LEU A 119 21.04 18.87 -10.40
N GLY A 120 20.19 18.03 -11.00
CA GLY A 120 20.21 17.76 -12.45
C GLY A 120 19.24 18.61 -13.27
N TYR A 121 17.98 18.74 -12.83
CA TYR A 121 16.94 19.51 -13.54
C TYR A 121 16.75 20.93 -12.97
N GLY A 122 17.31 21.25 -11.81
CA GLY A 122 17.20 22.58 -11.18
C GLY A 122 15.87 22.84 -10.45
N TYR A 123 15.11 21.80 -10.12
CA TYR A 123 13.83 21.91 -9.40
C TYR A 123 14.05 22.39 -7.95
N GLY A 124 12.99 22.91 -7.31
CA GLY A 124 13.06 23.40 -5.93
C GLY A 124 13.42 22.28 -4.94
N ALA A 125 14.04 22.63 -3.80
CA ALA A 125 14.35 21.63 -2.76
C ALA A 125 13.07 21.02 -2.15
N VAL A 126 12.10 21.86 -1.80
CA VAL A 126 10.79 21.44 -1.26
C VAL A 126 9.99 20.67 -2.30
N GLU A 127 9.97 21.15 -3.54
CA GLU A 127 9.40 20.44 -4.70
C GLU A 127 9.99 19.03 -4.87
N THR A 128 11.33 18.93 -4.84
CA THR A 128 12.05 17.67 -4.97
C THR A 128 11.78 16.71 -3.81
N PHE A 129 11.60 17.23 -2.59
CA PHE A 129 11.14 16.43 -1.46
C PHE A 129 9.72 15.90 -1.67
N ILE A 130 8.77 16.74 -2.13
CA ILE A 130 7.39 16.33 -2.39
C ILE A 130 7.33 15.25 -3.49
N ILE A 131 8.02 15.46 -4.61
CA ILE A 131 8.10 14.51 -5.72
C ILE A 131 8.80 13.21 -5.29
N GLY A 132 9.90 13.31 -4.53
CA GLY A 132 10.61 12.15 -4.00
C GLY A 132 9.80 11.37 -2.96
N ALA A 133 8.95 12.05 -2.17
CA ALA A 133 8.04 11.45 -1.21
C ALA A 133 6.87 10.72 -1.92
N ALA A 134 6.30 11.33 -2.97
CA ALA A 134 5.31 10.67 -3.84
C ALA A 134 5.87 9.38 -4.45
N LEU A 135 7.09 9.43 -4.99
CA LEU A 135 7.84 8.26 -5.46
C LEU A 135 8.63 7.55 -4.35
N SER A 136 8.24 7.71 -3.08
CA SER A 136 8.65 6.84 -1.98
C SER A 136 7.55 5.83 -1.62
N ALA A 137 6.26 6.20 -1.76
CA ALA A 137 5.13 5.33 -1.49
C ALA A 137 5.12 4.08 -2.41
N THR A 138 4.83 2.92 -1.82
CA THR A 138 4.72 1.64 -2.53
C THR A 138 3.23 1.38 -2.82
N SER A 139 2.89 0.31 -3.54
CA SER A 139 1.50 -0.12 -3.75
C SER A 139 1.34 -1.56 -3.26
N LEU A 140 0.76 -1.74 -2.08
CA LEU A 140 0.46 -3.07 -1.53
C LEU A 140 -0.37 -3.91 -2.51
N GLY A 141 -1.40 -3.33 -3.16
CA GLY A 141 -2.27 -4.06 -4.09
C GLY A 141 -1.52 -4.68 -5.28
N THR A 142 -0.70 -3.90 -5.98
CA THR A 142 0.11 -4.41 -7.11
C THR A 142 1.21 -5.37 -6.64
N THR A 143 1.81 -5.10 -5.49
CA THR A 143 2.78 -5.98 -4.82
C THR A 143 2.18 -7.36 -4.50
N PHE A 144 0.96 -7.40 -3.95
CA PHE A 144 0.22 -8.64 -3.69
C PHE A 144 -0.22 -9.35 -4.97
N ALA A 145 -0.68 -8.62 -6.00
CA ALA A 145 -1.01 -9.22 -7.30
C ALA A 145 0.21 -9.90 -7.95
N VAL A 146 1.39 -9.29 -7.83
CA VAL A 146 2.68 -9.85 -8.23
C VAL A 146 3.02 -11.12 -7.43
N ILE A 147 2.95 -11.07 -6.10
CA ILE A 147 3.22 -12.23 -5.23
C ILE A 147 2.26 -13.37 -5.55
N SER A 148 0.95 -13.11 -5.61
CA SER A 148 -0.09 -14.11 -5.91
C SER A 148 0.14 -14.74 -7.30
N SER A 149 0.51 -13.95 -8.31
CA SER A 149 0.87 -14.48 -9.63
C SER A 149 2.12 -15.37 -9.58
N ALA A 150 3.10 -15.05 -8.74
CA ALA A 150 4.30 -15.86 -8.51
C ALA A 150 4.02 -17.12 -7.65
N ALA A 151 3.09 -17.04 -6.71
CA ALA A 151 2.80 -18.03 -5.66
C ALA A 151 2.02 -19.27 -6.12
N LYS A 152 1.80 -19.48 -7.43
CA LYS A 152 1.02 -20.59 -8.00
C LYS A 152 1.46 -22.03 -7.62
N SER A 153 2.56 -22.20 -6.88
CA SER A 153 3.02 -23.48 -6.33
C SER A 153 3.49 -23.42 -4.86
N ILE A 154 3.64 -22.23 -4.28
CA ILE A 154 4.08 -22.00 -2.89
C ILE A 154 3.47 -20.66 -2.44
N ASP A 155 2.71 -20.64 -1.34
CA ASP A 155 2.22 -19.38 -0.77
C ASP A 155 3.38 -18.59 -0.14
N LEU A 156 3.99 -17.72 -0.96
CA LEU A 156 5.14 -16.92 -0.57
C LEU A 156 4.83 -15.99 0.62
N SER A 157 3.56 -15.62 0.84
CA SER A 157 3.16 -14.73 1.94
C SER A 157 3.48 -15.31 3.32
N GLN A 158 3.41 -16.64 3.46
CA GLN A 158 3.72 -17.37 4.70
C GLN A 158 5.23 -17.57 4.93
N THR A 159 6.07 -17.28 3.92
CA THR A 159 7.53 -17.40 4.06
C THR A 159 8.11 -16.21 4.82
N LYS A 160 9.29 -16.37 5.43
CA LYS A 160 10.01 -15.23 6.05
C LYS A 160 10.22 -14.06 5.08
N VAL A 161 10.44 -14.36 3.80
CA VAL A 161 10.64 -13.34 2.75
C VAL A 161 9.34 -12.59 2.48
N GLY A 162 8.21 -13.29 2.31
CA GLY A 162 6.90 -12.67 2.15
C GLY A 162 6.46 -11.89 3.38
N SER A 163 6.72 -12.41 4.59
CA SER A 163 6.48 -11.68 5.83
C SER A 163 7.29 -10.39 5.94
N ILE A 164 8.59 -10.41 5.59
CA ILE A 164 9.43 -9.19 5.52
C ILE A 164 8.87 -8.21 4.48
N LEU A 165 8.52 -8.72 3.29
CA LEU A 165 8.00 -7.93 2.18
C LEU A 165 6.69 -7.20 2.54
N VAL A 166 5.69 -7.94 3.02
CA VAL A 166 4.39 -7.40 3.42
C VAL A 166 4.57 -6.40 4.56
N SER A 167 5.41 -6.71 5.55
CA SER A 167 5.68 -5.80 6.66
C SER A 167 6.42 -4.52 6.22
N ALA A 168 7.37 -4.63 5.30
CA ALA A 168 8.10 -3.47 4.76
C ALA A 168 7.18 -2.58 3.92
N ALA A 169 6.32 -3.17 3.07
CA ALA A 169 5.36 -2.41 2.26
C ALA A 169 4.28 -1.73 3.12
N VAL A 170 3.78 -2.38 4.18
CA VAL A 170 2.87 -1.73 5.16
C VAL A 170 3.56 -0.57 5.90
N ILE A 171 4.85 -0.69 6.24
CA ILE A 171 5.60 0.41 6.87
C ILE A 171 5.86 1.54 5.86
N ASP A 172 6.21 1.24 4.61
CA ASP A 172 6.35 2.22 3.52
C ASP A 172 5.05 3.02 3.34
N ASP A 173 3.90 2.35 3.30
CA ASP A 173 2.60 3.01 3.10
C ASP A 173 2.26 3.89 4.31
N VAL A 174 2.45 3.40 5.55
CA VAL A 174 2.30 4.22 6.77
C VAL A 174 3.22 5.45 6.74
N VAL A 175 4.49 5.31 6.36
CA VAL A 175 5.40 6.46 6.23
C VAL A 175 4.93 7.40 5.12
N GLY A 176 4.42 6.89 4.00
CA GLY A 176 3.79 7.67 2.94
C GLY A 176 2.61 8.51 3.44
N LEU A 177 1.73 7.94 4.28
CA LEU A 177 0.64 8.68 4.91
C LEU A 177 1.16 9.75 5.88
N VAL A 178 2.24 9.50 6.63
CA VAL A 178 2.88 10.55 7.47
C VAL A 178 3.50 11.65 6.61
N LEU A 179 4.20 11.30 5.52
CA LEU A 179 4.76 12.25 4.56
C LEU A 179 3.66 13.14 3.94
N SER A 180 2.48 12.57 3.62
CA SER A 180 1.33 13.36 3.14
C SER A 180 0.91 14.46 4.11
N SER A 181 1.00 14.22 5.44
CA SER A 181 0.65 15.22 6.46
C SER A 181 1.72 16.27 6.71
N ILE A 182 2.98 15.98 6.40
CA ILE A 182 4.02 17.00 6.34
C ILE A 182 3.72 17.93 5.16
N ILE A 183 3.42 17.35 3.99
CA ILE A 183 3.23 18.09 2.74
C ILE A 183 2.02 19.03 2.82
N SER A 184 0.89 18.60 3.38
CA SER A 184 -0.26 19.49 3.58
C SER A 184 0.03 20.63 4.57
N GLN A 185 0.84 20.40 5.63
CA GLN A 185 1.27 21.49 6.53
C GLN A 185 2.30 22.44 5.91
N LEU A 186 3.04 22.05 4.86
CA LEU A 186 3.93 22.99 4.15
C LEU A 186 3.15 24.16 3.53
N ARG A 187 1.86 23.99 3.22
CA ARG A 187 0.98 25.08 2.78
C ARG A 187 0.97 26.26 3.77
N GLU A 188 1.00 25.98 5.08
CA GLU A 188 0.95 27.01 6.14
C GLU A 188 2.18 27.96 6.09
N LEU A 189 3.33 27.48 5.59
CA LEU A 189 4.57 28.27 5.46
C LEU A 189 4.50 29.37 4.39
N SER A 190 3.59 29.25 3.43
CA SER A 190 3.44 30.23 2.34
C SER A 190 2.28 31.21 2.58
N GLY A 191 1.60 31.11 3.73
CA GLY A 191 0.48 31.96 4.10
C GLY A 191 0.90 33.34 4.61
N PRO A 192 -0.03 34.33 4.60
CA PRO A 192 0.17 35.65 5.20
C PRO A 192 0.19 35.56 6.74
N GLY A 193 1.31 35.07 7.27
CA GLY A 193 1.54 34.78 8.69
C GLY A 193 2.87 34.08 9.00
N ALA A 194 3.68 33.74 7.99
CA ALA A 194 4.93 32.97 8.10
C ALA A 194 6.07 33.57 8.95
N GLY A 195 5.88 34.71 9.62
CA GLY A 195 6.94 35.46 10.30
C GLY A 195 7.35 34.96 11.69
N ASP A 196 6.52 34.18 12.38
CA ASP A 196 6.71 33.84 13.81
C ASP A 196 6.63 32.33 14.13
N VAL A 197 6.50 31.49 13.10
CA VAL A 197 6.36 30.04 13.24
C VAL A 197 7.69 29.32 13.03
N ASN A 198 8.12 28.56 14.04
CA ASN A 198 9.32 27.73 13.95
C ASN A 198 9.16 26.66 12.86
N LEU A 199 9.95 26.75 11.79
CA LEU A 199 9.95 25.78 10.66
C LEU A 199 10.11 24.32 11.15
N GLY A 200 10.97 24.11 12.15
CA GLY A 200 11.15 22.79 12.77
C GLY A 200 9.93 22.27 13.52
N TRP A 201 9.05 23.15 14.03
CA TRP A 201 7.78 22.76 14.65
C TRP A 201 6.72 22.42 13.60
N ILE A 202 6.66 23.14 12.47
CA ILE A 202 5.72 22.83 11.38
C ILE A 202 5.99 21.45 10.79
N ILE A 203 7.26 21.09 10.58
CA ILE A 203 7.64 19.75 10.09
C ILE A 203 7.56 18.71 11.22
N GLY A 204 7.96 19.08 12.44
CA GLY A 204 8.00 18.19 13.60
C GLY A 204 6.62 17.78 14.15
N ARG A 205 5.64 18.69 14.15
CA ARG A 205 4.27 18.48 14.64
C ARG A 205 3.59 17.26 14.00
N PRO A 206 3.43 17.14 12.67
CA PRO A 206 2.79 15.98 12.05
C PRO A 206 3.55 14.67 12.31
N ILE A 207 4.88 14.71 12.38
CA ILE A 207 5.71 13.53 12.70
C ILE A 207 5.48 13.08 14.16
N VAL A 208 5.58 14.00 15.11
CA VAL A 208 5.39 13.72 16.54
C VAL A 208 3.95 13.28 16.83
N ALA A 209 2.96 13.94 16.24
CA ALA A 209 1.56 13.57 16.38
C ALA A 209 1.26 12.19 15.76
N SER A 210 1.80 11.90 14.57
CA SER A 210 1.63 10.58 13.94
C SER A 210 2.31 9.47 14.74
N PHE A 211 3.54 9.70 15.24
CA PHE A 211 4.24 8.76 16.10
C PHE A 211 3.50 8.55 17.43
N ALA A 212 3.01 9.62 18.05
CA ALA A 212 2.19 9.54 19.25
C ALA A 212 0.93 8.71 19.01
N MET A 213 0.19 8.94 17.92
CA MET A 213 -0.98 8.12 17.57
C MET A 213 -0.59 6.66 17.28
N ALA A 214 0.50 6.41 16.54
CA ALA A 214 1.00 5.07 16.24
C ALA A 214 1.36 4.24 17.49
N VAL A 215 1.88 4.90 18.53
CA VAL A 215 2.29 4.26 19.79
C VAL A 215 1.14 4.20 20.80
N LEU A 216 0.37 5.29 20.95
CA LEU A 216 -0.73 5.36 21.91
C LEU A 216 -1.90 4.46 21.50
N THR A 217 -2.24 4.36 20.21
CA THR A 217 -3.33 3.50 19.72
C THR A 217 -3.21 2.06 20.23
N PRO A 218 -2.14 1.29 19.94
CA PRO A 218 -2.03 -0.10 20.41
C PRO A 218 -1.90 -0.21 21.94
N ILE A 219 -1.32 0.79 22.62
CA ILE A 219 -1.25 0.80 24.10
C ILE A 219 -2.66 0.97 24.69
N LEU A 220 -3.39 2.02 24.31
CA LEU A 220 -4.75 2.28 24.79
C LEU A 220 -5.70 1.14 24.40
N THR A 221 -5.57 0.58 23.19
CA THR A 221 -6.39 -0.57 22.79
C THR A 221 -6.14 -1.77 23.70
N LYS A 222 -4.88 -2.13 23.93
CA LYS A 222 -4.50 -3.31 24.73
C LYS A 222 -4.86 -3.18 26.21
N TRP A 223 -4.63 -2.01 26.80
CA TRP A 223 -4.69 -1.80 28.25
C TRP A 223 -6.01 -1.16 28.73
N PHE A 224 -6.73 -0.42 27.88
CA PHE A 224 -7.96 0.27 28.25
C PHE A 224 -9.18 -0.22 27.44
N PHE A 225 -9.19 -0.07 26.12
CA PHE A 225 -10.40 -0.36 25.33
C PHE A 225 -10.75 -1.86 25.28
N ALA A 226 -9.79 -2.75 25.04
CA ALA A 226 -10.05 -4.20 24.99
C ALA A 226 -10.58 -4.78 26.32
N PRO A 227 -10.07 -4.44 27.52
CA PRO A 227 -10.69 -4.90 28.78
C PRO A 227 -12.04 -4.23 29.08
N VAL A 228 -12.27 -2.97 28.69
CA VAL A 228 -13.59 -2.33 28.82
C VAL A 228 -14.61 -3.00 27.90
N PHE A 229 -14.26 -3.21 26.63
CA PHE A 229 -15.10 -3.86 25.63
C PHE A 229 -15.54 -5.25 26.09
N ARG A 230 -14.60 -6.11 26.51
CA ARG A 230 -14.91 -7.45 27.01
C ARG A 230 -15.81 -7.46 28.26
N ARG A 231 -15.65 -6.47 29.16
CA ARG A 231 -16.37 -6.47 30.44
C ARG A 231 -17.75 -5.82 30.37
N TRP A 232 -18.02 -4.93 29.41
CA TRP A 232 -19.25 -4.12 29.36
C TRP A 232 -20.01 -4.21 28.03
N ILE A 233 -19.34 -4.45 26.91
CA ILE A 233 -19.92 -4.29 25.57
C ILE A 233 -20.17 -5.66 24.91
N GLU A 234 -19.22 -6.59 25.02
CA GLU A 234 -19.20 -7.90 24.34
C GLU A 234 -20.55 -8.64 24.37
N HIS A 235 -21.21 -8.73 25.53
CA HIS A 235 -22.46 -9.47 25.69
C HIS A 235 -23.68 -8.82 24.98
N SER A 236 -23.73 -7.49 24.90
CA SER A 236 -24.79 -6.78 24.15
C SER A 236 -24.48 -6.73 22.65
N PHE A 237 -23.20 -6.78 22.31
CA PHE A 237 -22.67 -6.65 20.95
C PHE A 237 -22.87 -7.93 20.13
N ALA A 238 -22.66 -9.09 20.76
CA ALA A 238 -22.89 -10.42 20.15
C ALA A 238 -24.36 -10.72 19.80
N LYS A 239 -25.32 -9.84 20.13
CA LYS A 239 -26.75 -10.02 19.81
C LYS A 239 -27.12 -9.57 18.39
N TYR A 240 -26.31 -8.71 17.77
CA TYR A 240 -26.63 -8.07 16.48
C TYR A 240 -25.51 -8.24 15.43
N ASP A 241 -24.55 -9.13 15.69
CA ASP A 241 -23.47 -9.56 14.80
C ASP A 241 -22.90 -8.45 13.91
N HIS A 242 -23.15 -8.53 12.61
CA HIS A 242 -22.65 -7.58 11.62
C HIS A 242 -23.17 -6.14 11.81
N ILE A 243 -24.38 -5.93 12.32
CA ILE A 243 -24.94 -4.58 12.51
C ILE A 243 -24.18 -3.87 13.64
N SER A 244 -23.91 -4.59 14.74
CA SER A 244 -23.06 -4.12 15.83
C SER A 244 -21.64 -3.80 15.35
N ASN A 245 -21.04 -4.69 14.56
CA ASN A 245 -19.73 -4.46 13.94
C ASN A 245 -19.72 -3.21 13.06
N PHE A 246 -20.69 -3.06 12.17
CA PHE A 246 -20.77 -1.94 11.22
C PHE A 246 -20.92 -0.58 11.94
N ILE A 247 -21.81 -0.49 12.93
CA ILE A 247 -21.98 0.74 13.72
C ILE A 247 -20.68 1.10 14.44
N LEU A 248 -20.00 0.12 15.04
CA LEU A 248 -18.72 0.37 15.72
C LEU A 248 -17.60 0.75 14.75
N MET A 249 -17.56 0.14 13.55
CA MET A 249 -16.63 0.53 12.48
C MET A 249 -16.81 1.99 12.08
N VAL A 250 -18.04 2.42 11.83
CA VAL A 250 -18.35 3.82 11.48
C VAL A 250 -17.97 4.77 12.62
N LEU A 251 -18.35 4.47 13.87
CA LEU A 251 -18.03 5.32 15.03
C LEU A 251 -16.52 5.44 15.27
N VAL A 252 -15.76 4.33 15.20
CA VAL A 252 -14.31 4.35 15.39
C VAL A 252 -13.62 5.06 14.23
N LEU A 253 -14.03 4.81 12.98
CA LEU A 253 -13.49 5.51 11.82
C LEU A 253 -13.71 7.03 11.92
N SER A 254 -14.94 7.48 12.22
CA SER A 254 -15.24 8.90 12.42
C SER A 254 -14.45 9.53 13.57
N ALA A 255 -14.27 8.82 14.69
CA ALA A 255 -13.49 9.31 15.82
C ALA A 255 -12.01 9.46 15.45
N PHE A 256 -11.39 8.46 14.82
CA PHE A 256 -9.98 8.50 14.43
C PHE A 256 -9.68 9.53 13.32
N ILE A 257 -10.58 9.69 12.35
CA ILE A 257 -10.50 10.76 11.34
C ILE A 257 -10.53 12.14 12.02
N SER A 258 -11.44 12.34 12.97
CA SER A 258 -11.55 13.59 13.72
C SER A 258 -10.29 13.85 14.56
N ILE A 259 -9.80 12.85 15.29
CA ILE A 259 -8.57 12.94 16.09
C ILE A 259 -7.37 13.27 15.19
N ALA A 260 -7.23 12.60 14.04
CA ALA A 260 -6.15 12.87 13.09
C ALA A 260 -6.18 14.31 12.56
N ALA A 261 -7.36 14.79 12.14
CA ALA A 261 -7.55 16.15 11.65
C ALA A 261 -7.19 17.20 12.72
N TYR A 262 -7.67 17.05 13.96
CA TYR A 262 -7.34 17.99 15.05
C TYR A 262 -5.89 17.87 15.55
N ALA A 263 -5.27 16.69 15.48
CA ALA A 263 -3.85 16.51 15.80
C ALA A 263 -2.90 17.07 14.73
N GLY A 264 -3.41 17.34 13.51
CA GLY A 264 -2.61 17.74 12.36
C GLY A 264 -1.87 16.58 11.69
N THR A 265 -2.35 15.34 11.83
CA THR A 265 -1.85 14.18 11.08
C THR A 265 -2.72 13.94 9.84
N SER A 266 -2.31 13.00 8.97
CA SER A 266 -3.12 12.65 7.81
C SER A 266 -4.43 11.98 8.26
N VAL A 267 -5.56 12.43 7.71
CA VAL A 267 -6.88 11.79 7.88
C VAL A 267 -6.82 10.32 7.47
N LEU A 268 -6.06 10.01 6.41
CA LEU A 268 -5.82 8.67 5.91
C LEU A 268 -5.06 7.81 6.94
N PHE A 269 -4.08 8.39 7.64
CA PHE A 269 -3.36 7.70 8.72
C PHE A 269 -4.28 7.43 9.92
N GLY A 270 -5.21 8.34 10.23
CA GLY A 270 -6.30 8.09 11.17
C GLY A 270 -7.15 6.89 10.78
N ALA A 271 -7.58 6.83 9.51
CA ALA A 271 -8.36 5.70 8.97
C ALA A 271 -7.60 4.36 9.05
N PHE A 272 -6.31 4.34 8.71
CA PHE A 272 -5.46 3.16 8.89
C PHE A 272 -5.43 2.69 10.36
N LEU A 273 -5.18 3.61 11.29
CA LEU A 273 -5.15 3.29 12.72
C LEU A 273 -6.51 2.81 13.25
N ALA A 274 -7.63 3.35 12.77
CA ALA A 274 -8.98 2.89 13.09
C ALA A 274 -9.18 1.41 12.74
N GLY A 275 -8.72 0.98 11.56
CA GLY A 275 -8.75 -0.43 11.15
C GLY A 275 -7.91 -1.30 12.10
N THR A 276 -6.66 -0.91 12.36
CA THR A 276 -5.77 -1.70 13.26
C THR A 276 -6.29 -1.76 14.71
N PHE A 277 -6.95 -0.70 15.18
CA PHE A 277 -7.60 -0.63 16.49
C PHE A 277 -8.72 -1.68 16.60
N LEU A 278 -9.61 -1.73 15.60
CA LEU A 278 -10.72 -2.68 15.56
C LEU A 278 -10.24 -4.12 15.48
N THR A 279 -9.22 -4.43 14.68
CA THR A 279 -8.63 -5.79 14.63
C THR A 279 -8.02 -6.23 15.96
N TYR A 280 -7.58 -5.29 16.82
CA TYR A 280 -7.04 -5.60 18.14
C TYR A 280 -8.08 -5.56 19.29
N LEU A 281 -9.31 -5.10 19.05
CA LEU A 281 -10.33 -4.94 20.09
C LEU A 281 -10.90 -6.29 20.60
N PRO A 282 -11.24 -7.28 19.75
CA PRO A 282 -11.73 -8.61 20.18
C PRO A 282 -10.60 -9.56 20.59
N SER A 283 -9.37 -9.35 20.11
CA SER A 283 -8.32 -10.39 20.15
C SER A 283 -7.62 -10.51 21.51
N LYS A 284 -8.25 -11.26 22.42
CA LYS A 284 -7.55 -11.91 23.55
C LYS A 284 -7.97 -13.36 23.81
N HIS A 285 -9.03 -13.84 23.17
CA HIS A 285 -9.42 -15.24 23.16
C HIS A 285 -9.77 -15.69 21.72
N PRO A 286 -8.78 -16.08 20.90
CA PRO A 286 -9.04 -16.74 19.60
C PRO A 286 -9.79 -18.06 19.76
N GLU A 287 -9.55 -18.75 20.89
CA GLU A 287 -10.27 -19.95 21.35
C GLU A 287 -11.49 -19.59 22.23
N GLY A 288 -11.95 -18.34 22.19
CA GLY A 288 -13.11 -17.86 22.96
C GLY A 288 -14.43 -18.14 22.24
N PRO A 289 -15.58 -18.12 22.92
CA PRO A 289 -16.86 -18.54 22.32
C PRO A 289 -17.39 -17.66 21.18
N PHE A 290 -16.71 -16.56 20.83
CA PHE A 290 -17.33 -15.40 20.18
C PHE A 290 -16.65 -14.88 18.90
N VAL A 291 -15.48 -15.40 18.49
CA VAL A 291 -14.78 -14.88 17.29
C VAL A 291 -14.35 -16.04 16.39
N VAL A 292 -14.78 -16.00 15.13
CA VAL A 292 -14.41 -16.98 14.10
C VAL A 292 -13.25 -16.51 13.24
N LEU A 293 -12.42 -17.45 12.78
CA LEU A 293 -11.42 -17.19 11.74
C LEU A 293 -12.00 -17.22 10.32
N ASN A 294 -13.20 -17.78 10.14
CA ASN A 294 -13.79 -18.04 8.83
C ASN A 294 -15.24 -17.56 8.76
N ARG A 295 -15.65 -16.95 7.65
CA ARG A 295 -16.95 -16.26 7.52
C ARG A 295 -18.14 -17.20 7.71
N GLU A 296 -18.13 -18.36 7.04
CA GLU A 296 -19.22 -19.36 7.10
C GLU A 296 -19.52 -19.85 8.53
N GLU A 297 -18.52 -19.84 9.41
CA GLU A 297 -18.66 -20.32 10.79
C GLU A 297 -19.43 -19.31 11.64
N GLY A 298 -19.16 -18.01 11.46
CA GLY A 298 -19.85 -16.92 12.17
C GLY A 298 -21.24 -16.62 11.65
N GLU A 299 -21.55 -16.99 10.41
CA GLU A 299 -22.92 -16.91 9.86
C GLU A 299 -23.78 -18.14 10.23
N ARG A 300 -23.16 -19.28 10.57
CA ARG A 300 -23.88 -20.54 10.93
C ARG A 300 -24.05 -20.76 12.43
N GLU A 301 -23.07 -20.36 13.24
CA GLU A 301 -23.10 -20.59 14.68
C GLU A 301 -23.61 -19.37 15.45
N ALA A 302 -24.88 -19.37 15.85
CA ALA A 302 -25.55 -18.26 16.55
C ALA A 302 -24.96 -17.85 17.93
N ASN A 303 -23.86 -18.48 18.36
CA ASN A 303 -23.11 -18.08 19.55
C ASN A 303 -21.80 -17.34 19.21
N LYS A 304 -21.36 -17.34 17.94
CA LYS A 304 -20.07 -16.78 17.49
C LYS A 304 -20.31 -15.56 16.59
N SER A 305 -19.66 -14.44 16.90
CA SER A 305 -19.77 -13.23 16.08
C SER A 305 -18.72 -13.19 14.95
N PRO A 306 -19.07 -12.61 13.78
CA PRO A 306 -18.15 -12.44 12.66
C PRO A 306 -17.10 -11.36 12.95
N THR A 307 -15.96 -11.42 12.25
CA THR A 307 -14.92 -10.39 12.37
C THR A 307 -15.34 -9.06 11.72
N PHE A 308 -14.65 -7.97 12.09
CA PHE A 308 -14.79 -6.69 11.39
C PHE A 308 -14.43 -6.78 9.90
N VAL A 309 -13.48 -7.65 9.53
CA VAL A 309 -13.12 -7.92 8.12
C VAL A 309 -14.31 -8.54 7.39
N HIS A 310 -14.90 -9.62 7.90
CA HIS A 310 -16.09 -10.25 7.28
C HIS A 310 -17.29 -9.28 7.22
N THR A 311 -17.39 -8.34 8.16
CA THR A 311 -18.44 -7.31 8.14
C THR A 311 -18.17 -6.25 7.06
N PHE A 312 -16.91 -5.82 6.89
CA PHE A 312 -16.51 -4.96 5.78
C PHE A 312 -16.79 -5.63 4.42
N GLU A 313 -16.40 -6.91 4.27
CA GLU A 313 -16.69 -7.74 3.11
C GLU A 313 -18.19 -7.85 2.80
N CYS A 314 -19.05 -7.91 3.83
CA CYS A 314 -20.49 -8.09 3.65
C CYS A 314 -21.26 -6.80 3.34
N TYR A 315 -20.78 -5.62 3.78
CA TYR A 315 -21.53 -4.36 3.67
C TYR A 315 -20.86 -3.27 2.84
N LEU A 316 -19.53 -3.25 2.74
CA LEU A 316 -18.78 -2.16 2.14
C LEU A 316 -17.97 -2.59 0.92
N LEU A 317 -17.42 -3.81 0.88
CA LEU A 317 -16.49 -4.23 -0.17
C LEU A 317 -17.05 -4.09 -1.60
N ASP A 318 -18.29 -4.49 -1.86
CA ASP A 318 -18.86 -4.37 -3.21
C ASP A 318 -19.07 -2.91 -3.63
N VAL A 319 -19.59 -2.06 -2.73
CA VAL A 319 -19.75 -0.61 -2.99
C VAL A 319 -18.38 0.05 -3.15
N GLN A 320 -17.40 -0.37 -2.36
CA GLN A 320 -16.03 0.12 -2.44
C GLN A 320 -15.43 -0.20 -3.80
N LYS A 321 -15.39 -1.48 -4.17
CA LYS A 321 -14.73 -2.01 -5.36
C LYS A 321 -15.39 -1.62 -6.68
N TYR A 322 -16.73 -1.58 -6.73
CA TYR A 322 -17.47 -1.35 -7.97
C TYR A 322 -17.95 0.09 -8.15
N LEU A 323 -17.90 0.93 -7.12
CA LEU A 323 -18.30 2.34 -7.20
C LEU A 323 -17.22 3.29 -6.69
N MET A 324 -16.85 3.22 -5.41
CA MET A 324 -16.03 4.28 -4.81
C MET A 324 -14.56 4.28 -5.28
N GLU A 325 -13.94 3.12 -5.43
CA GLU A 325 -12.58 2.94 -5.96
C GLU A 325 -12.48 3.39 -7.44
N PRO A 326 -13.35 2.95 -8.37
CA PRO A 326 -13.37 3.48 -9.73
C PRO A 326 -13.54 5.00 -9.80
N LEU A 327 -14.40 5.58 -8.96
CA LEU A 327 -14.60 7.04 -8.90
C LEU A 327 -13.37 7.77 -8.37
N PHE A 328 -12.67 7.22 -7.37
CA PHE A 328 -11.40 7.77 -6.88
C PHE A 328 -10.35 7.83 -7.99
N PHE A 329 -10.13 6.73 -8.71
CA PHE A 329 -9.13 6.68 -9.78
C PHE A 329 -9.51 7.51 -11.01
N ALA A 330 -10.81 7.58 -11.35
CA ALA A 330 -11.30 8.52 -12.36
C ALA A 330 -11.03 9.98 -11.96
N SER A 331 -11.16 10.30 -10.66
CA SER A 331 -10.97 11.65 -10.13
C SER A 331 -9.50 12.11 -10.19
N ILE A 332 -8.55 11.21 -9.98
CA ILE A 332 -7.12 11.48 -10.31
C ILE A 332 -6.98 11.78 -11.80
N GLY A 333 -7.66 11.02 -12.67
CA GLY A 333 -7.68 11.27 -14.10
C GLY A 333 -8.21 12.67 -14.51
N PHE A 334 -9.14 13.25 -13.74
CA PHE A 334 -9.63 14.62 -13.99
C PHE A 334 -8.58 15.70 -13.71
N ALA A 335 -7.60 15.43 -12.83
CA ALA A 335 -6.57 16.39 -12.43
C ALA A 335 -5.31 16.36 -13.31
N ILE A 336 -5.01 15.23 -13.96
CA ILE A 336 -3.80 15.08 -14.80
C ILE A 336 -3.91 15.91 -16.09
N PRO A 337 -3.00 16.89 -16.36
CA PRO A 337 -3.00 17.71 -17.56
C PRO A 337 -2.41 16.93 -18.75
N PHE A 338 -3.18 15.98 -19.28
CA PHE A 338 -2.69 14.97 -20.23
C PHE A 338 -2.00 15.56 -21.47
N VAL A 339 -2.55 16.63 -22.06
CA VAL A 339 -1.96 17.30 -23.24
C VAL A 339 -0.54 17.83 -22.93
N SER A 340 -0.33 18.37 -21.73
CA SER A 340 0.96 18.88 -21.25
C SER A 340 2.02 17.81 -21.05
N LEU A 341 1.65 16.52 -20.94
CA LEU A 341 2.59 15.41 -20.75
C LEU A 341 3.47 15.15 -21.98
N TRP A 342 2.96 15.45 -23.19
CA TRP A 342 3.51 14.93 -24.46
C TRP A 342 4.61 15.77 -25.11
N THR A 343 5.24 16.69 -24.38
CA THR A 343 6.43 17.40 -24.88
C THR A 343 7.67 16.53 -24.74
N GLY A 344 8.55 16.53 -25.76
CA GLY A 344 9.72 15.66 -25.80
C GLY A 344 10.65 15.81 -24.58
N GLU A 345 10.76 17.01 -24.02
CA GLU A 345 11.53 17.27 -22.81
C GLU A 345 10.94 16.60 -21.57
N ARG A 346 9.63 16.81 -21.33
CA ARG A 346 8.92 16.23 -20.17
C ARG A 346 8.90 14.69 -20.25
N ILE A 347 8.81 14.12 -21.45
CA ILE A 347 8.88 12.66 -21.68
C ILE A 347 10.25 12.10 -21.25
N TRP A 348 11.37 12.63 -21.77
CA TRP A 348 12.68 12.06 -21.42
C TRP A 348 13.04 12.30 -19.95
N LYS A 349 12.70 13.49 -19.40
CA LYS A 349 12.88 13.81 -17.97
C LYS A 349 12.17 12.78 -17.08
N GLY A 350 10.91 12.46 -17.41
CA GLY A 350 10.09 11.46 -16.73
C GLY A 350 10.60 10.01 -16.89
N ILE A 351 11.04 9.61 -18.08
CA ILE A 351 11.62 8.27 -18.30
C ILE A 351 12.91 8.08 -17.49
N LEU A 352 13.83 9.06 -17.50
CA LEU A 352 15.07 8.95 -16.73
C LEU A 352 14.78 8.88 -15.22
N TYR A 353 13.83 9.67 -14.73
CA TYR A 353 13.42 9.63 -13.34
C TYR A 353 12.73 8.29 -12.97
N THR A 354 11.94 7.70 -13.89
CA THR A 354 11.38 6.36 -13.74
C THR A 354 12.47 5.33 -13.46
N LEU A 355 13.50 5.29 -14.30
CA LEU A 355 14.61 4.34 -14.20
C LEU A 355 15.39 4.51 -12.88
N LEU A 356 15.60 5.76 -12.44
CA LEU A 356 16.24 6.05 -11.17
C LEU A 356 15.41 5.57 -9.97
N MET A 357 14.09 5.75 -10.00
CA MET A 357 13.19 5.31 -8.93
C MET A 357 12.97 3.80 -8.90
N MET A 358 13.03 3.14 -10.06
CA MET A 358 13.08 1.68 -10.16
C MET A 358 14.35 1.14 -9.50
N PHE A 359 15.52 1.71 -9.80
CA PHE A 359 16.77 1.36 -9.15
C PHE A 359 16.70 1.59 -7.63
N ALA A 360 16.17 2.74 -7.20
CA ALA A 360 16.05 3.12 -5.79
C ALA A 360 15.24 2.09 -4.96
N LYS A 361 14.11 1.59 -5.47
CA LYS A 361 13.32 0.54 -4.81
C LYS A 361 13.93 -0.85 -4.95
N PHE A 362 14.59 -1.15 -6.06
CA PHE A 362 15.25 -2.45 -6.23
C PHE A 362 16.35 -2.71 -5.17
N VAL A 363 17.03 -1.65 -4.71
CA VAL A 363 18.02 -1.71 -3.61
C VAL A 363 17.44 -2.27 -2.31
N VAL A 364 16.12 -2.10 -2.02
CA VAL A 364 15.47 -2.66 -0.83
C VAL A 364 15.60 -4.19 -0.78
N GLY A 365 15.65 -4.84 -1.95
CA GLY A 365 15.87 -6.27 -2.12
C GLY A 365 17.19 -6.80 -1.52
N VAL A 366 18.20 -5.94 -1.37
CA VAL A 366 19.54 -6.30 -0.87
C VAL A 366 19.52 -6.70 0.62
N TRP A 367 18.55 -6.22 1.40
CA TRP A 367 18.45 -6.56 2.83
C TRP A 367 18.22 -8.05 3.10
N VAL A 368 17.56 -8.79 2.20
CA VAL A 368 17.29 -10.24 2.38
C VAL A 368 18.56 -11.09 2.37
N PRO A 369 19.43 -11.04 1.34
CA PRO A 369 20.71 -11.75 1.38
C PRO A 369 21.67 -11.17 2.43
N LEU A 370 21.66 -9.84 2.65
CA LEU A 370 22.53 -9.20 3.65
C LEU A 370 22.18 -9.64 5.09
N TRP A 371 20.90 -9.74 5.44
CA TRP A 371 20.47 -10.21 6.75
C TRP A 371 20.88 -11.67 6.98
N LYS A 372 20.77 -12.53 5.96
CA LYS A 372 21.22 -13.93 6.03
C LYS A 372 22.73 -14.05 6.25
N PHE A 373 23.52 -13.12 5.71
CA PHE A 373 24.97 -13.02 5.96
C PHE A 373 25.27 -12.52 7.38
N LEU A 374 24.56 -11.49 7.85
CA LEU A 374 24.77 -10.87 9.17
C LEU A 374 24.28 -11.73 10.35
N THR A 375 23.25 -12.56 10.14
CA THR A 375 22.79 -13.55 11.12
C THR A 375 23.10 -14.98 10.65
N PRO A 376 24.37 -15.44 10.71
CA PRO A 376 24.67 -16.85 10.51
C PRO A 376 23.96 -17.64 11.61
N SER A 377 23.17 -18.64 11.22
CA SER A 377 22.30 -19.38 12.13
C SER A 377 23.11 -20.13 13.19
N LYS A 378 23.26 -19.53 14.38
CA LYS A 378 23.53 -20.28 15.61
C LYS A 378 22.29 -21.10 15.93
N THR A 379 22.19 -22.26 15.29
CA THR A 379 21.18 -23.28 15.58
C THR A 379 21.35 -23.72 17.03
N LYS A 380 20.57 -23.12 17.94
CA LYS A 380 20.41 -23.62 19.31
C LYS A 380 19.76 -25.00 19.21
N GLN A 381 20.58 -26.06 19.28
CA GLN A 381 20.06 -27.38 19.62
C GLN A 381 19.47 -27.29 21.03
N GLY A 382 18.15 -27.48 21.12
CA GLY A 382 17.49 -27.77 22.41
C GLY A 382 17.95 -29.14 22.95
N PRO A 383 17.62 -29.48 24.20
CA PRO A 383 18.10 -30.70 24.84
C PRO A 383 17.72 -31.95 24.04
N LYS A 384 18.70 -32.82 23.79
CA LYS A 384 18.51 -34.06 23.03
C LYS A 384 17.64 -35.05 23.81
N GLU A 385 16.41 -35.26 23.37
CA GLU A 385 15.66 -36.46 23.72
C GLU A 385 16.24 -37.64 22.92
N LYS A 386 16.68 -38.69 23.61
CA LYS A 386 17.39 -39.81 23.00
C LYS A 386 16.41 -40.85 22.47
N VAL A 387 16.26 -40.93 21.15
CA VAL A 387 15.75 -42.12 20.48
C VAL A 387 16.91 -42.76 19.70
N ASN A 388 17.28 -43.98 20.09
CA ASN A 388 18.40 -44.72 19.50
C ASN A 388 18.00 -45.34 18.16
N LEU A 389 18.70 -45.00 17.08
CA LEU A 389 18.97 -45.92 15.98
C LEU A 389 20.43 -45.77 15.54
N ARG A 390 21.18 -46.87 15.69
CA ARG A 390 22.37 -47.21 14.91
C ARG A 390 21.96 -47.39 13.44
N GLU A 391 22.78 -47.21 12.41
CA GLU A 391 24.16 -46.71 12.24
C GLU A 391 24.19 -46.12 10.78
N GLN A 392 25.25 -45.57 10.16
CA GLN A 392 26.69 -45.76 10.36
C GLN A 392 27.49 -44.46 10.03
N ALA A 393 28.23 -44.41 8.92
CA ALA A 393 29.03 -43.27 8.40
C ALA A 393 28.39 -42.75 7.08
N ASP A 394 28.48 -41.47 6.72
CA ASP A 394 29.70 -40.94 6.08
C ASP A 394 29.95 -39.44 6.31
N ASN A 395 31.20 -39.00 6.17
CA ASN A 395 31.68 -37.73 6.72
C ASN A 395 32.24 -36.78 5.64
N SER A 396 31.38 -36.30 4.72
CA SER A 396 31.82 -35.51 3.55
C SER A 396 30.78 -34.52 2.97
N THR A 397 29.91 -33.89 3.76
CA THR A 397 28.84 -33.01 3.21
C THR A 397 28.53 -31.70 3.96
N GLU A 398 29.51 -31.09 4.63
CA GLU A 398 29.30 -29.78 5.30
C GLU A 398 29.69 -28.54 4.47
N VAL A 399 30.46 -28.68 3.37
CA VAL A 399 30.97 -27.52 2.61
C VAL A 399 29.97 -26.99 1.57
N GLU A 400 29.18 -27.84 0.91
CA GLU A 400 28.31 -27.41 -0.22
C GLU A 400 26.95 -26.82 0.18
N LYS A 401 26.40 -27.15 1.36
CA LYS A 401 25.11 -26.60 1.82
C LYS A 401 25.14 -25.07 2.02
N SER A 402 26.31 -24.47 2.19
CA SER A 402 26.44 -23.01 2.35
C SER A 402 26.16 -22.24 1.05
N LYS A 403 26.70 -22.69 -0.09
CA LYS A 403 26.56 -22.01 -1.40
C LYS A 403 25.11 -22.00 -1.89
N HIS A 404 24.39 -23.11 -1.77
CA HIS A 404 22.98 -23.20 -2.12
C HIS A 404 22.10 -22.20 -1.33
N GLY A 405 22.46 -21.94 -0.06
CA GLY A 405 21.77 -20.97 0.78
C GLY A 405 21.82 -19.53 0.25
N TYR A 406 22.91 -19.10 -0.38
CA TYR A 406 23.04 -17.73 -0.91
C TYR A 406 22.29 -17.53 -2.23
N GLY A 407 22.27 -18.54 -3.12
CA GLY A 407 21.54 -18.47 -4.38
C GLY A 407 20.04 -18.23 -4.20
N ALA A 408 19.41 -18.98 -3.29
CA ALA A 408 17.99 -18.81 -2.95
C ALA A 408 17.69 -17.47 -2.26
N ALA A 409 18.57 -17.00 -1.37
CA ALA A 409 18.40 -15.71 -0.69
C ALA A 409 18.57 -14.51 -1.64
N SER A 410 19.46 -14.63 -2.64
CA SER A 410 19.61 -13.64 -3.72
C SER A 410 18.38 -13.58 -4.62
N LEU A 411 17.79 -14.72 -4.98
CA LEU A 411 16.53 -14.77 -5.74
C LEU A 411 15.35 -14.19 -4.96
N ALA A 412 15.25 -14.49 -3.67
CA ALA A 412 14.27 -13.91 -2.76
C ALA A 412 14.42 -12.38 -2.65
N GLY A 413 15.64 -11.87 -2.51
CA GLY A 413 15.91 -10.44 -2.50
C GLY A 413 15.60 -9.75 -3.82
N LEU A 414 15.90 -10.39 -4.95
CA LEU A 414 15.59 -9.89 -6.30
C LEU A 414 14.07 -9.81 -6.52
N LEU A 415 13.31 -10.83 -6.09
CA LEU A 415 11.85 -10.81 -6.11
C LEU A 415 11.28 -9.70 -5.20
N LEU A 416 11.81 -9.55 -3.98
CA LEU A 416 11.45 -8.44 -3.06
C LEU A 416 11.65 -7.08 -3.72
N GLY A 417 12.87 -6.79 -4.20
CA GLY A 417 13.20 -5.51 -4.81
C GLY A 417 12.32 -5.21 -6.03
N SER A 418 12.06 -6.20 -6.89
CA SER A 418 11.17 -6.04 -8.04
C SER A 418 9.71 -5.80 -7.68
N ALA A 419 9.19 -6.43 -6.63
CA ALA A 419 7.81 -6.26 -6.18
C ALA A 419 7.56 -4.86 -5.59
N MET A 420 8.57 -4.23 -4.99
CA MET A 420 8.48 -2.89 -4.42
C MET A 420 8.73 -1.73 -5.42
N VAL A 421 9.00 -2.03 -6.71
CA VAL A 421 9.10 -1.01 -7.77
C VAL A 421 7.74 -0.37 -8.07
N ALA A 422 6.68 -1.17 -8.01
CA ALA A 422 5.34 -0.75 -8.43
C ALA A 422 4.80 0.39 -7.56
N ARG A 423 4.31 1.44 -8.23
CA ARG A 423 3.69 2.62 -7.60
C ARG A 423 2.19 2.54 -7.69
N GLY A 424 1.52 3.25 -6.79
CA GLY A 424 0.07 3.18 -6.68
C GLY A 424 -0.58 4.49 -6.30
N GLU A 425 -1.84 4.32 -5.91
CA GLU A 425 -2.79 5.28 -5.38
C GLU A 425 -2.18 6.33 -4.44
N ILE A 426 -1.39 5.89 -3.44
CA ILE A 426 -0.79 6.79 -2.45
C ILE A 426 0.25 7.71 -3.08
N GLY A 427 1.02 7.22 -4.06
CA GLY A 427 2.01 8.04 -4.76
C GLY A 427 1.36 9.13 -5.61
N LEU A 428 0.29 8.78 -6.35
CA LEU A 428 -0.53 9.74 -7.10
C LEU A 428 -1.17 10.78 -6.17
N LEU A 429 -1.74 10.35 -5.04
CA LEU A 429 -2.34 11.25 -4.07
C LEU A 429 -1.33 12.24 -3.46
N ILE A 430 -0.13 11.78 -3.09
CA ILE A 430 0.88 12.67 -2.48
C ILE A 430 1.30 13.76 -3.46
N ILE A 431 1.45 13.44 -4.75
CA ILE A 431 1.81 14.46 -5.75
C ILE A 431 0.64 15.41 -6.09
N GLU A 432 -0.60 14.91 -6.12
CA GLU A 432 -1.80 15.75 -6.30
C GLU A 432 -2.00 16.72 -5.13
N ILE A 433 -1.84 16.28 -3.88
CA ILE A 433 -1.84 17.18 -2.71
C ILE A 433 -0.68 18.18 -2.83
N GLY A 434 0.51 17.70 -3.20
CA GLY A 434 1.69 18.53 -3.40
C GLY A 434 1.49 19.68 -4.40
N TYR A 435 0.79 19.43 -5.50
CA TYR A 435 0.57 20.38 -6.59
C TYR A 435 -0.66 21.28 -6.39
N ASN A 436 -1.78 20.71 -5.90
CA ASN A 436 -3.02 21.49 -5.76
C ASN A 436 -3.12 22.23 -4.41
N GLU A 437 -2.49 21.73 -3.35
CA GLU A 437 -2.56 22.35 -2.02
C GLU A 437 -1.32 23.17 -1.63
N THR A 438 -0.18 23.01 -2.32
CA THR A 438 1.05 23.74 -2.01
C THR A 438 1.58 24.53 -3.22
N PRO A 439 2.15 25.74 -3.03
CA PRO A 439 2.71 26.52 -4.12
C PRO A 439 4.13 26.07 -4.53
N TYR A 440 4.63 24.96 -3.99
CA TYR A 440 6.02 24.55 -4.16
C TYR A 440 6.25 23.66 -5.40
N VAL A 441 5.27 22.88 -5.82
CA VAL A 441 5.41 21.97 -6.97
C VAL A 441 5.05 22.72 -8.25
N THR A 442 5.98 22.80 -9.19
CA THR A 442 5.74 23.40 -10.51
C THR A 442 5.00 22.43 -11.43
N GLU A 443 4.40 22.92 -12.52
CA GLU A 443 3.81 22.06 -13.56
C GLU A 443 4.84 21.06 -14.12
N GLU A 444 6.11 21.46 -14.28
CA GLU A 444 7.16 20.57 -14.76
C GLU A 444 7.51 19.46 -13.75
N GLY A 445 7.63 19.82 -12.47
CA GLY A 445 7.84 18.88 -11.38
C GLY A 445 6.70 17.87 -11.26
N PHE A 446 5.46 18.37 -11.31
CA PHE A 446 4.24 17.56 -11.31
C PHE A 446 4.21 16.57 -12.48
N ILE A 447 4.45 17.04 -13.71
CA ILE A 447 4.44 16.18 -14.90
C ILE A 447 5.56 15.14 -14.88
N THR A 448 6.76 15.52 -14.43
CA THR A 448 7.89 14.59 -14.28
C THR A 448 7.56 13.47 -13.28
N ALA A 449 6.87 13.83 -12.19
CA ALA A 449 6.39 12.87 -11.19
C ALA A 449 5.29 11.96 -11.73
N ILE A 450 4.26 12.51 -12.40
CA ILE A 450 3.16 11.72 -13.00
C ILE A 450 3.69 10.72 -14.03
N TRP A 451 4.59 11.13 -14.93
CA TRP A 451 5.27 10.22 -15.85
C TRP A 451 5.95 9.07 -15.12
N ALA A 452 6.74 9.38 -14.08
CA ALA A 452 7.50 8.38 -13.35
C ALA A 452 6.64 7.47 -12.46
N ILE A 453 5.50 7.94 -11.95
CA ILE A 453 4.54 7.10 -11.22
C ILE A 453 3.85 6.14 -12.20
N LEU A 454 3.22 6.65 -13.26
CA LEU A 454 2.49 5.85 -14.24
C LEU A 454 3.39 4.78 -14.89
N LEU A 455 4.61 5.15 -15.30
CA LEU A 455 5.57 4.20 -15.86
C LEU A 455 6.00 3.13 -14.85
N ASN A 456 6.25 3.48 -13.58
CA ASN A 456 6.60 2.48 -12.57
C ASN A 456 5.41 1.57 -12.20
N THR A 457 4.16 2.05 -12.24
CA THR A 457 2.95 1.22 -12.09
C THR A 457 2.83 0.18 -13.21
N ILE A 458 3.14 0.55 -14.45
CA ILE A 458 3.16 -0.38 -15.61
C ILE A 458 4.33 -1.36 -15.52
N VAL A 459 5.53 -0.84 -15.21
CA VAL A 459 6.78 -1.61 -15.32
C VAL A 459 7.01 -2.52 -14.11
N GLY A 460 6.52 -2.18 -12.92
CA GLY A 460 6.66 -3.00 -11.71
C GLY A 460 6.20 -4.46 -11.89
N PRO A 461 4.94 -4.72 -12.32
CA PRO A 461 4.46 -6.07 -12.62
C PRO A 461 5.31 -6.80 -13.68
N VAL A 462 5.80 -6.10 -14.70
CA VAL A 462 6.64 -6.68 -15.77
C VAL A 462 8.01 -7.10 -15.22
N VAL A 463 8.68 -6.23 -14.46
CA VAL A 463 10.00 -6.49 -13.86
C VAL A 463 9.91 -7.63 -12.85
N ALA A 464 8.83 -7.73 -12.07
CA ALA A 464 8.66 -8.84 -11.13
C ALA A 464 8.35 -10.18 -11.84
N LEU A 465 7.64 -10.17 -12.97
CA LEU A 465 7.45 -11.37 -13.79
C LEU A 465 8.74 -11.82 -14.50
N ALA A 466 9.56 -10.88 -14.97
CA ALA A 466 10.90 -11.18 -15.50
C ALA A 466 11.84 -11.73 -14.41
N SER A 467 11.75 -11.18 -13.20
CA SER A 467 12.47 -11.66 -12.01
C SER A 467 12.15 -13.12 -11.69
N ARG A 468 10.88 -13.52 -11.85
CA ARG A 468 10.42 -14.92 -11.69
C ARG A 468 11.00 -15.85 -12.76
N SER A 469 11.00 -15.48 -14.04
CA SER A 469 11.48 -16.37 -15.10
C SER A 469 12.96 -16.71 -14.94
N VAL A 470 13.77 -15.73 -14.53
CA VAL A 470 15.18 -15.93 -14.13
C VAL A 470 15.32 -16.89 -12.95
N GLY A 471 14.41 -16.83 -11.97
CA GLY A 471 14.36 -17.77 -10.85
C GLY A 471 14.07 -19.22 -11.29
N GLN A 472 13.03 -19.41 -12.11
CA GLN A 472 12.67 -20.74 -12.63
C GLN A 472 13.77 -21.34 -13.51
N ILE A 473 14.42 -20.52 -14.34
CA ILE A 473 15.57 -20.95 -15.17
C ILE A 473 16.74 -21.39 -14.27
N ARG A 474 17.01 -20.68 -13.16
CA ARG A 474 18.03 -21.09 -12.18
C ARG A 474 17.69 -22.42 -11.50
N GLU A 475 16.46 -22.60 -11.03
CA GLU A 475 16.03 -23.86 -10.39
C GLU A 475 16.11 -25.06 -11.35
N CYS A 476 15.68 -24.91 -12.60
CA CYS A 476 15.82 -25.95 -13.61
C CYS A 476 17.30 -26.28 -13.90
N LYS A 477 18.18 -25.27 -13.96
CA LYS A 477 19.62 -25.48 -14.20
C LYS A 477 20.33 -26.13 -13.01
N VAL A 478 19.89 -25.86 -11.78
CA VAL A 478 20.39 -26.57 -10.58
C VAL A 478 19.97 -28.03 -10.61
N LYS A 479 18.68 -28.33 -10.81
CA LYS A 479 18.18 -29.72 -10.89
C LYS A 479 18.84 -30.53 -12.01
N TYR A 480 19.09 -29.90 -13.17
CA TYR A 480 19.81 -30.54 -14.27
C TYR A 480 21.25 -30.89 -13.89
N ASN A 481 21.95 -29.98 -13.19
CA ASN A 481 23.32 -30.23 -12.72
C ASN A 481 23.36 -31.30 -11.62
N GLU A 482 22.41 -31.31 -10.68
CA GLU A 482 22.28 -32.37 -9.67
C GLU A 482 22.05 -33.75 -10.33
N GLN A 483 21.15 -33.83 -11.33
CA GLN A 483 20.92 -35.07 -12.08
C GLN A 483 22.14 -35.54 -12.88
N GLN A 484 22.98 -34.63 -13.39
CA GLN A 484 24.26 -35.01 -14.04
C GLN A 484 25.33 -35.45 -13.04
N LEU A 485 25.36 -34.87 -11.83
CA LEU A 485 26.27 -35.31 -10.77
C LEU A 485 25.93 -36.72 -10.28
N ASP A 486 24.64 -37.00 -10.05
CA ASP A 486 24.17 -38.35 -9.69
C ASP A 486 24.48 -39.38 -10.80
N GLN A 487 24.33 -39.02 -12.09
CA GLN A 487 24.67 -39.91 -13.21
C GLN A 487 26.17 -40.21 -13.30
N ASN A 488 27.04 -39.25 -12.98
CA ASN A 488 28.49 -39.44 -13.00
C ASN A 488 29.04 -40.19 -11.76
N HIS A 489 28.25 -40.33 -10.68
CA HIS A 489 28.60 -41.14 -9.51
C HIS A 489 28.16 -42.61 -9.60
N VAL A 490 27.46 -42.99 -10.68
CA VAL A 490 26.99 -44.36 -10.95
C VAL A 490 27.84 -45.06 -12.03
N GLN A 491 28.87 -44.39 -12.56
CA GLN A 491 29.93 -44.94 -13.42
C GLN A 491 31.25 -45.10 -12.66
#